data_AF-A0A0C9T513-F1
#
_entry.id   AF-A0A0C9T513-F1
#
_cell.length_a   1.000
_cell.length_b   1.000
_cell.length_c   1.000
_cell.angle_alpha   90.00
_cell.angle_beta   90.00
_cell.angle_gamma   90.00
#
_symmetry.space_group_name_H-M   'P 1'
#
loop_
_entity.id
_entity.type
_entity.pdbx_description
1 polymer ?
#
loop_
_entity_poly.entity_id
_entity_poly.type
_entity_poly.pdbx_seq_one_letter_code
_entity_poly.pdbx_strand_id
1 'polypeptide(L)'
;MPAYCSLEDLVIGGYILDLDQAKEWADKRFPDQNFQWRSRGTVDVPINRCLNDLFNNEGDQRKHDRCIVVPWKDSVRVCFPTVSIWNPPKGQHISFQENDTARSLKKVLFEKVSNLTYLEEIPFVTIYDPYYTKRA
;
A
#
# COMPACT_ATOMS: atom_id res chain seq x y z
N MET A 1 7.95 -18.99 -29.93
CA MET A 1 7.00 -18.02 -29.33
C MET A 1 6.80 -18.43 -27.88
N PRO A 2 7.24 -17.67 -26.87
CA PRO A 2 6.93 -18.06 -25.50
C PRO A 2 5.47 -17.72 -25.24
N ALA A 3 4.73 -18.71 -24.76
CA ALA A 3 3.40 -18.54 -24.21
C ALA A 3 3.52 -17.69 -22.94
N TYR A 4 3.08 -16.44 -22.99
CA TYR A 4 3.03 -15.60 -21.79
C TYR A 4 1.66 -15.75 -21.13
N CYS A 5 1.75 -16.29 -19.92
CA CYS A 5 0.70 -16.69 -19.00
C CYS A 5 -0.54 -15.79 -19.02
N SER A 6 -1.72 -16.41 -19.11
CA SER A 6 -2.98 -15.83 -18.65
C SER A 6 -2.96 -15.81 -17.12
N LEU A 7 -2.57 -14.70 -16.52
CA LEU A 7 -2.73 -14.47 -15.09
C LEU A 7 -3.39 -13.10 -14.91
N GLU A 8 -4.32 -13.03 -13.96
CA GLU A 8 -5.08 -11.83 -13.62
C GLU A 8 -4.11 -10.79 -13.04
N ASP A 9 -3.51 -9.96 -13.89
CA ASP A 9 -2.54 -8.95 -13.41
C ASP A 9 -3.30 -7.89 -12.60
N LEU A 10 -2.83 -7.67 -11.36
CA LEU A 10 -3.27 -6.56 -10.53
C LEU A 10 -2.28 -5.41 -10.69
N VAL A 11 -2.78 -4.24 -11.10
CA VAL A 11 -1.97 -3.01 -11.19
C VAL A 11 -2.41 -2.05 -10.10
N ILE A 12 -1.46 -1.57 -9.30
CA ILE A 12 -1.71 -0.73 -8.13
C ILE A 12 -0.93 0.57 -8.25
N GLY A 13 -1.60 1.69 -8.05
CA GLY A 13 -0.97 3.00 -7.84
C GLY A 13 -1.04 3.37 -6.36
N GLY A 14 0.08 3.80 -5.79
CA GLY A 14 0.13 4.14 -4.37
C GLY A 14 1.44 4.75 -3.92
N TYR A 15 1.46 5.19 -2.67
CA TYR A 15 2.66 5.72 -2.04
C TYR A 15 3.48 4.61 -1.41
N ILE A 16 4.80 4.69 -1.50
CA ILE A 16 5.68 3.62 -1.01
C ILE A 16 6.68 4.13 0.02
N LEU A 17 6.80 3.40 1.11
CA LEU A 17 7.79 3.62 2.16
C LEU A 17 8.74 2.43 2.24
N ASP A 18 9.98 2.71 2.63
CA ASP A 18 10.85 1.64 3.12
C ASP A 18 10.25 1.03 4.39
N LEU A 19 10.56 -0.24 4.65
CA LEU A 19 9.94 -0.99 5.74
C LEU A 19 10.10 -0.33 7.12
N ASP A 20 11.27 0.24 7.41
CA ASP A 20 11.51 0.91 8.69
C ASP A 20 10.82 2.28 8.76
N GLN A 21 10.72 2.99 7.64
CA GLN A 21 9.93 4.23 7.53
C GLN A 21 8.43 3.96 7.74
N ALA A 22 7.92 2.83 7.23
CA ALA A 22 6.52 2.44 7.41
C ALA A 22 6.20 2.12 8.88
N LYS A 23 7.11 1.46 9.60
CA LYS A 23 6.97 1.22 11.04
C LYS A 23 6.99 2.53 11.82
N GLU A 24 8.00 3.37 11.59
CA GLU A 24 8.12 4.65 12.28
C GLU A 24 6.90 5.55 12.02
N TRP A 25 6.42 5.57 10.78
CA TRP A 25 5.18 6.27 10.43
C TRP A 25 3.99 5.71 11.21
N ALA A 26 3.82 4.38 11.26
CA ALA A 26 2.71 3.76 11.97
C ALA A 26 2.75 4.03 13.49
N ASP A 27 3.93 3.89 14.11
CA ASP A 27 4.15 4.16 15.52
C ASP A 27 3.81 5.62 15.88
N LYS A 28 4.12 6.58 14.99
CA LYS A 28 3.77 7.99 15.20
C LYS A 28 2.33 8.33 14.85
N ARG A 29 1.74 7.67 13.84
CA ARG A 29 0.35 7.89 13.39
C ARG A 29 -0.67 7.36 14.40
N PHE A 30 -0.33 6.27 15.08
CA PHE A 30 -1.18 5.53 16.01
C PHE A 30 -0.45 5.27 17.35
N PRO A 31 -0.10 6.32 18.11
CA PRO A 31 0.74 6.18 19.30
C PRO A 31 0.12 5.30 20.40
N ASP A 32 -1.21 5.19 20.45
CA ASP A 32 -1.92 4.36 21.44
C ASP A 32 -1.98 2.88 21.06
N GLN A 33 -1.66 2.55 19.80
CA GLN A 33 -1.63 1.20 19.29
C GLN A 33 -0.22 0.66 19.55
N ASN A 34 0.02 0.08 20.72
CA ASN A 34 1.33 -0.48 21.08
C ASN A 34 1.70 -1.65 20.16
N PHE A 35 2.25 -1.34 18.98
CA PHE A 35 2.51 -2.31 17.92
C PHE A 35 3.67 -3.22 18.30
N GLN A 36 3.44 -4.53 18.18
CA GLN A 36 4.51 -5.52 18.23
C GLN A 36 4.90 -5.91 16.81
N TRP A 37 6.00 -5.35 16.34
CA TRP A 37 6.59 -5.64 15.03
C TRP A 37 7.25 -7.03 15.01
N ARG A 38 6.44 -8.11 14.99
CA ARG A 38 6.90 -9.50 15.16
C ARG A 38 7.86 -9.99 14.08
N SER A 39 7.67 -9.57 12.82
CA SER A 39 8.56 -9.95 11.72
C SER A 39 8.57 -8.88 10.61
N ARG A 40 9.63 -8.84 9.81
CA ARG A 40 9.72 -7.91 8.66
C ARG A 40 8.60 -8.17 7.63
N GLY A 41 8.23 -9.42 7.39
CA GLY A 41 7.22 -9.78 6.40
C GLY A 41 5.76 -9.56 6.84
N THR A 42 5.51 -9.11 8.08
CA THR A 42 4.16 -8.99 8.65
C THR A 42 3.89 -7.59 9.20
N VAL A 43 4.60 -6.58 8.70
CA VAL A 43 4.46 -5.17 9.11
C VAL A 43 3.12 -4.59 8.66
N ASP A 44 2.59 -5.06 7.54
CA ASP A 44 1.31 -4.65 6.97
C ASP A 44 0.10 -5.00 7.86
N VAL A 45 0.12 -6.14 8.56
CA VAL A 45 -1.03 -6.61 9.37
C VAL A 45 -1.48 -5.59 10.44
N PRO A 46 -0.62 -5.15 11.37
CA PRO A 46 -1.03 -4.17 12.38
C PRO A 46 -1.42 -2.82 11.77
N ILE A 47 -0.76 -2.40 10.69
CA ILE A 47 -1.09 -1.17 9.96
C ILE A 47 -2.47 -1.27 9.32
N ASN A 48 -2.74 -2.37 8.61
CA ASN A 48 -4.00 -2.64 7.93
C ASN A 48 -5.16 -2.63 8.91
N ARG A 49 -5.00 -3.18 10.11
CA ARG A 49 -6.03 -3.09 11.15
C ARG A 49 -6.39 -1.63 11.45
N CYS A 50 -5.41 -0.80 11.80
CA CYS A 50 -5.67 0.61 12.15
C CYS A 50 -6.17 1.43 10.96
N LEU A 51 -5.74 1.11 9.74
CA LEU A 51 -6.25 1.76 8.53
C LEU A 51 -7.69 1.36 8.21
N ASN A 52 -8.08 0.10 8.44
CA ASN A 52 -9.48 -0.30 8.31
C ASN A 52 -10.33 0.40 9.37
N ASP A 53 -9.88 0.50 10.61
CA ASP A 53 -10.59 1.24 11.66
C ASP A 53 -10.75 2.74 11.29
N LEU A 54 -9.79 3.31 10.57
CA LEU A 54 -9.84 4.71 10.12
C LEU A 54 -10.77 4.94 8.91
N PHE A 55 -10.84 4.00 7.97
CA PHE A 55 -11.50 4.20 6.68
C PHE A 55 -12.81 3.41 6.50
N ASN A 56 -13.10 2.44 7.36
CA ASN A 56 -14.36 1.72 7.32
C ASN A 56 -15.45 2.55 8.01
N ASN A 57 -16.63 2.55 7.43
CA ASN A 57 -17.80 3.14 8.09
C ASN A 57 -18.25 2.26 9.26
N GLU A 58 -18.93 2.86 10.23
CA GLU A 58 -19.57 2.08 11.31
C GLU A 58 -20.49 1.01 10.73
N GLY A 59 -20.24 -0.25 11.09
CA GLY A 59 -20.98 -1.41 10.60
C GLY A 59 -20.38 -2.11 9.38
N ASP A 60 -19.35 -1.55 8.74
CA ASP A 60 -18.63 -2.27 7.67
C ASP A 60 -17.63 -3.27 8.25
N GLN A 61 -17.97 -4.55 8.13
CA GLN A 61 -17.13 -5.65 8.61
C GLN A 61 -16.05 -6.07 7.60
N ARG A 62 -16.05 -5.52 6.37
CA ARG A 62 -15.07 -5.90 5.36
C ARG A 62 -13.72 -5.29 5.70
N LYS A 63 -12.74 -6.17 5.94
CA LYS A 63 -11.34 -5.77 6.09
C LYS A 63 -10.69 -5.76 4.71
N HIS A 64 -10.08 -4.63 4.36
CA HIS A 64 -9.36 -4.43 3.13
C HIS A 64 -7.85 -4.41 3.39
N ASP A 65 -7.05 -4.89 2.44
CA ASP A 65 -5.62 -4.66 2.44
C ASP A 65 -5.35 -3.20 2.03
N ARG A 66 -5.34 -2.30 3.03
CA ARG A 66 -5.13 -0.85 2.89
C ARG A 66 -3.64 -0.49 2.73
N CYS A 67 -2.75 -1.44 2.95
CA CYS A 67 -1.33 -1.44 2.62
C CYS A 67 -0.89 -2.86 2.30
N ILE A 68 0.16 -2.99 1.49
CA ILE A 68 0.72 -4.27 1.05
C ILE A 68 2.24 -4.25 1.12
N VAL A 69 2.82 -5.41 1.38
CA VAL A 69 4.27 -5.62 1.33
C VAL A 69 4.68 -5.93 -0.11
N VAL A 70 5.61 -5.17 -0.66
CA VAL A 70 6.11 -5.36 -2.02
C VAL A 70 7.61 -5.69 -2.02
N PRO A 71 8.04 -6.77 -2.70
CA PRO A 71 9.45 -7.00 -2.99
C PRO A 71 10.01 -5.86 -3.84
N TRP A 72 11.18 -5.33 -3.47
CA TRP A 72 11.79 -4.18 -4.15
C TRP A 72 13.29 -4.35 -4.31
N LYS A 73 13.72 -4.86 -5.48
CA LYS A 73 15.12 -5.22 -5.76
C LYS A 73 15.70 -6.07 -4.62
N ASP A 74 16.58 -5.51 -3.80
CA ASP A 74 17.28 -6.15 -2.69
C ASP A 74 16.63 -5.88 -1.32
N SER A 75 15.43 -5.30 -1.29
CA SER A 75 14.72 -4.94 -0.07
C SER A 75 13.22 -5.23 -0.16
N VAL A 76 12.53 -4.88 0.93
CA VAL A 76 11.07 -4.97 1.06
C VAL A 76 10.55 -3.59 1.40
N ARG A 77 9.46 -3.20 0.76
CA ARG A 77 8.79 -1.92 0.95
C ARG A 77 7.31 -2.11 1.27
N VAL A 78 6.70 -1.07 1.84
CA VAL A 78 5.27 -1.06 2.12
C VAL A 78 4.62 -0.04 1.19
N CYS A 79 3.69 -0.52 0.36
CA CYS A 79 2.86 0.33 -0.48
C CYS A 79 1.53 0.61 0.20
N PHE A 80 1.05 1.84 0.09
CA PHE A 80 -0.26 2.32 0.50
C PHE A 80 -1.08 2.60 -0.77
N PRO A 81 -1.89 1.62 -1.23
CA PRO A 81 -2.68 1.76 -2.45
C PRO A 81 -3.67 2.92 -2.37
N THR A 82 -3.71 3.72 -3.42
CA THR A 82 -4.76 4.74 -3.62
C THR A 82 -5.65 4.43 -4.82
N VAL A 83 -5.17 3.58 -5.73
CA VAL A 83 -5.91 3.13 -6.91
C VAL A 83 -5.46 1.71 -7.26
N SER A 84 -6.38 0.88 -7.74
CA SER A 84 -6.08 -0.48 -8.21
C SER A 84 -7.00 -0.85 -9.37
N ILE A 85 -6.46 -1.52 -10.38
CA ILE A 85 -7.20 -2.06 -11.52
C ILE A 85 -6.88 -3.54 -11.67
N TRP A 86 -7.93 -4.33 -11.81
CA TRP A 86 -7.88 -5.76 -12.13
C TRP A 86 -7.98 -5.96 -13.64
N ASN A 87 -7.22 -6.92 -14.16
CA ASN A 87 -7.28 -7.32 -15.56
C ASN A 87 -7.11 -6.12 -16.52
N PRO A 88 -5.99 -5.37 -16.41
CA PRO A 88 -5.71 -4.26 -17.31
C PRO A 88 -5.74 -4.74 -18.78
N PRO A 89 -6.17 -3.90 -19.74
CA PRO A 89 -6.19 -4.26 -21.15
C PRO A 89 -4.81 -4.76 -21.63
N LYS A 90 -4.80 -5.92 -22.30
CA LYS A 90 -3.56 -6.56 -22.79
C LYS A 90 -2.74 -5.59 -23.65
N GLY A 91 -1.44 -5.49 -23.35
CA GLY A 91 -0.49 -4.67 -24.10
C GLY A 91 -0.38 -3.21 -23.65
N GLN A 92 -1.15 -2.76 -22.65
CA GLN A 92 -0.97 -1.46 -22.02
C GLN A 92 -0.26 -1.60 -20.68
N HIS A 93 0.99 -1.13 -20.62
CA HIS A 93 1.62 -0.81 -19.34
C HIS A 93 0.90 0.40 -18.75
N ILE A 94 -0.08 0.16 -17.88
CA ILE A 94 -0.80 1.24 -17.18
C ILE A 94 0.16 1.85 -16.16
N SER A 95 0.64 3.06 -16.43
CA SER A 95 1.32 3.87 -15.42
C SER A 95 0.32 4.79 -14.74
N PHE A 96 0.08 4.58 -13.45
CA PHE A 96 -0.66 5.56 -12.67
C PHE A 96 0.18 6.82 -12.49
N GLN A 97 -0.45 7.97 -12.71
CA GLN A 97 0.06 9.27 -12.32
C GLN A 97 -0.66 9.71 -11.04
N GLU A 98 0.04 10.47 -10.19
CA GLU A 98 -0.55 10.99 -8.97
C GLU A 98 -1.69 11.99 -9.32
N ASN A 99 -2.93 11.59 -9.04
CA ASN A 99 -4.12 12.40 -9.27
C ASN A 99 -4.66 13.03 -7.98
N ASP A 100 -5.71 13.85 -8.07
CA ASP A 100 -6.26 14.56 -6.91
C ASP A 100 -6.81 13.63 -5.83
N THR A 101 -7.31 12.46 -6.21
CA THR A 101 -7.75 11.42 -5.27
C THR A 101 -6.57 10.85 -4.49
N ALA A 102 -5.48 10.49 -5.19
CA ALA A 102 -4.25 10.02 -4.56
C ALA A 102 -3.68 11.07 -3.60
N ARG A 103 -3.59 12.34 -4.06
CA ARG A 103 -3.15 13.46 -3.22
C ARG A 103 -4.01 13.61 -1.97
N SER A 104 -5.34 13.54 -2.11
CA SER A 104 -6.26 13.64 -0.97
C SER A 104 -6.05 12.52 0.04
N LEU A 105 -5.84 11.28 -0.41
CA LEU A 105 -5.51 10.15 0.45
C LEU A 105 -4.13 10.31 1.09
N LYS A 106 -3.13 10.83 0.38
CA LYS A 106 -1.81 11.19 0.92
C LYS A 106 -1.94 12.07 2.15
N LYS A 107 -2.80 13.10 2.09
CA LYS A 107 -3.04 14.01 3.22
C LYS A 107 -3.58 13.27 4.44
N VAL A 108 -4.60 12.44 4.25
CA VAL A 108 -5.23 11.67 5.34
C VAL A 108 -4.26 10.66 5.95
N LEU A 109 -3.44 10.02 5.11
CA LEU A 109 -2.47 9.01 5.54
C LEU A 109 -1.27 9.64 6.27
N PHE A 110 -0.68 10.69 5.72
CA PHE A 110 0.67 11.13 6.09
C PHE A 110 0.75 12.53 6.72
N GLU A 111 -0.09 13.51 6.32
CA GLU A 111 0.06 14.90 6.79
C GLU A 111 -0.30 15.10 8.28
N LYS A 112 -1.05 14.16 8.89
CA LYS A 112 -1.29 14.18 10.35
C LYS A 112 -0.05 13.84 11.20
N VAL A 113 1.07 13.45 10.57
CA VAL A 113 2.31 13.04 11.25
C VAL A 113 3.41 14.07 10.95
N SER A 114 3.27 15.28 11.50
CA SER A 114 4.02 16.49 11.14
C SER A 114 5.54 16.47 11.35
N ASN A 115 6.12 15.39 11.85
CA ASN A 115 7.52 15.34 12.32
C ASN A 115 8.37 14.31 11.56
N LEU A 116 7.92 13.87 10.38
CA LEU A 116 8.61 12.87 9.56
C LEU A 116 8.98 13.48 8.20
N THR A 117 10.20 13.98 8.08
CA THR A 117 10.67 14.70 6.88
C THR A 117 10.62 13.85 5.61
N TYR A 118 10.82 12.53 5.71
CA TYR A 118 10.74 11.64 4.56
C TYR A 118 9.32 11.52 3.95
N LEU A 119 8.27 11.99 4.63
CA LEU A 119 6.91 11.99 4.10
C LEU A 119 6.65 13.12 3.11
N GLU A 120 7.46 14.19 3.12
CA GLU A 120 7.35 15.31 2.20
C GLU A 120 7.59 14.83 0.75
N GLU A 121 8.63 14.02 0.57
CA GLU A 121 9.07 13.49 -0.73
C GLU A 121 8.68 12.01 -0.95
N ILE A 122 7.64 11.52 -0.27
CA ILE A 122 7.21 10.13 -0.43
C ILE A 122 6.86 9.81 -1.90
N PRO A 123 7.50 8.80 -2.51
CA PRO A 123 7.29 8.50 -3.92
C PRO A 123 5.93 7.85 -4.18
N PHE A 124 5.29 8.27 -5.27
CA PHE A 124 4.13 7.61 -5.86
C PHE A 124 4.58 6.65 -6.95
N VAL A 125 4.15 5.38 -6.87
CA VAL A 125 4.62 4.31 -7.76
C VAL A 125 3.45 3.52 -8.35
N THR A 126 3.73 2.86 -9.48
CA THR A 126 2.88 1.82 -10.04
C THR A 126 3.52 0.46 -9.79
N ILE A 127 2.79 -0.46 -9.17
CA ILE A 127 3.19 -1.85 -8.91
C ILE A 127 2.36 -2.76 -9.79
N TYR A 128 3.04 -3.70 -10.45
CA TYR A 128 2.43 -4.78 -11.22
C TYR A 128 2.61 -6.06 -10.42
N ASP A 129 1.51 -6.67 -9.98
CA ASP A 129 1.52 -7.97 -9.33
C ASP A 129 0.99 -9.04 -10.30
N PRO A 130 1.89 -9.79 -10.98
CA PRO A 130 1.50 -10.86 -11.89
C PRO A 130 1.12 -12.16 -11.16
N TYR A 131 1.26 -12.19 -9.82
CA TYR A 131 1.06 -13.38 -8.99
C TYR A 131 -0.06 -13.22 -7.97
N TYR A 132 -0.90 -12.18 -8.07
CA TYR A 132 -2.14 -12.14 -7.31
C TYR A 132 -3.13 -13.16 -7.89
N THR A 133 -2.83 -14.44 -7.71
CA THR A 133 -3.82 -15.49 -7.64
C THR A 133 -4.67 -15.20 -6.41
N LYS A 134 -5.97 -14.93 -6.61
CA LYS A 134 -6.99 -14.89 -5.56
C LYS A 134 -6.61 -15.88 -4.45
N ARG A 135 -6.34 -15.37 -3.24
CA ARG A 135 -6.38 -16.25 -2.06
C ARG A 135 -7.81 -16.76 -1.98
N ALA A 136 -7.98 -18.04 -2.30
CA ALA A 136 -9.24 -18.78 -2.20
C ALA A 136 -9.75 -18.80 -0.77
#